data_AF-R9KJK3-F1
#
_entry.id   AF-R9KJK3-F1
#
_cell.length_a   1.000
_cell.length_b   1.000
_cell.length_c   1.000
_cell.angle_alpha   90.00
_cell.angle_beta   90.00
_cell.angle_gamma   90.00
#
_symmetry.space_group_name_H-M   'P 1'
#
loop_
_entity.id
_entity.type
_entity.pdbx_description
1 polymer ?
#
loop_
_entity_poly.entity_id
_entity_poly.type
_entity_poly.pdbx_seq_one_letter_code
_entity_poly.pdbx_strand_id
1 'polypeptide(L)'
;MALRGKDNAEKIWNFFLDEGFSIYGIAALMGNLSAESGLDPKNLQNSCEKRLNYTDAEYTAAVDNGTYKNFTYDGAGYGLPQFTFPSRKEAFYKYAKAAGKSIGDLETQLLFMVEEMKKDFKSVYSALKTASDVKTTSDLVLKKYEAPKDQSDAVKRKRAEYGQEYFNRFSGAGEKKGEINMSIMVGSARIDERGNASGGAAGDQKQTSAKNDLTGEVSMQKMYSHSKGWYILRPKSAAHAVKMADLMKAACNNANIGYDQGNRLGVVQHGIMTAVKTECDCSSLVREVVKEATGKDPGNFTTANEAASLEATGLFESKRSYVSQSATPVYDGDVLVTKTKGHTVIVVSGNARKAASGSSSAPVPSVSTAKIESAKGFDKTLAGTYKTIGSLYLRAGAGKGKPELVVMPNNTTVRNYGYYTLVDGTKWLYVQTTIKSVTYTGFCSSNTKYLAKQ
;
A
#
# COMPACT_ATOMS: atom_id res chain seq x y z
N MET A 1 -1.92 -27.04 26.93
CA MET A 1 -1.38 -27.62 25.66
C MET A 1 -0.33 -26.64 25.19
N ALA A 2 0.86 -27.07 24.77
CA ALA A 2 1.86 -26.12 24.31
C ALA A 2 1.30 -25.23 23.18
N LEU A 3 1.36 -23.90 23.37
CA LEU A 3 0.88 -22.94 22.37
C LEU A 3 1.57 -23.16 21.02
N ARG A 4 0.78 -23.27 19.95
CA ARG A 4 1.29 -23.48 18.59
C ARG A 4 1.70 -22.16 17.95
N GLY A 5 2.95 -22.01 17.51
CA GLY A 5 3.39 -20.84 16.74
C GLY A 5 4.85 -20.44 16.97
N LYS A 6 5.44 -19.73 16.01
CA LYS A 6 6.86 -19.33 16.03
C LYS A 6 7.15 -18.07 16.84
N ASP A 7 6.16 -17.23 17.06
CA ASP A 7 6.24 -16.02 17.90
C ASP A 7 4.97 -15.83 18.73
N ASN A 8 4.97 -14.88 19.67
CA ASN A 8 3.84 -14.63 20.55
C ASN A 8 2.55 -14.35 19.76
N ALA A 9 2.64 -13.56 18.69
CA ALA A 9 1.48 -13.25 17.88
C ALA A 9 0.85 -14.51 17.25
N GLU A 10 1.65 -15.44 16.71
CA GLU A 10 1.12 -16.67 16.11
C GLU A 10 0.57 -17.61 17.18
N LYS A 11 1.21 -17.67 18.34
CA LYS A 11 0.72 -18.42 19.51
C LYS A 11 -0.64 -17.91 19.99
N ILE A 12 -0.78 -16.60 20.13
CA ILE A 12 -2.02 -15.94 20.54
C ILE A 12 -3.13 -16.19 19.50
N TRP A 13 -2.81 -16.02 18.22
CA TRP A 13 -3.76 -16.27 17.14
C TRP A 13 -4.30 -17.69 17.16
N ASN A 14 -3.39 -18.68 17.16
CA ASN A 14 -3.76 -20.09 17.14
C ASN A 14 -4.54 -20.50 18.38
N PHE A 15 -4.19 -19.95 19.55
CA PHE A 15 -4.94 -20.18 20.78
C PHE A 15 -6.40 -19.74 20.66
N PHE A 16 -6.65 -18.49 20.22
CA PHE A 16 -8.02 -18.01 20.12
C PHE A 16 -8.80 -18.67 18.98
N LEU A 17 -8.11 -19.12 17.93
CA LEU A 17 -8.71 -19.94 16.89
C LEU A 17 -9.18 -21.29 17.45
N ASP A 18 -8.36 -21.93 18.28
CA ASP A 18 -8.70 -23.19 18.95
C ASP A 18 -9.85 -23.00 19.98
N GLU A 19 -9.95 -21.81 20.61
CA GLU A 19 -11.11 -21.40 21.43
C GLU A 19 -12.38 -21.07 20.62
N GLY A 20 -12.32 -21.15 19.28
CA GLY A 20 -13.43 -20.95 18.35
C GLY A 20 -13.81 -19.49 18.14
N PHE A 21 -12.87 -18.56 18.29
CA PHE A 21 -13.11 -17.15 17.98
C PHE A 21 -13.09 -16.96 16.45
N SER A 22 -13.83 -15.98 15.94
CA SER A 22 -13.77 -15.65 14.51
C SER A 22 -12.42 -15.02 14.16
N ILE A 23 -11.94 -15.23 12.94
CA ILE A 23 -10.69 -14.62 12.45
C ILE A 23 -10.70 -13.07 12.55
N TYR A 24 -11.86 -12.44 12.38
CA TYR A 24 -12.04 -10.98 12.54
C TYR A 24 -11.95 -10.56 14.01
N GLY A 25 -12.54 -11.36 14.91
CA GLY A 25 -12.49 -11.12 16.34
C GLY A 25 -11.07 -11.30 16.90
N ILE A 26 -10.37 -12.36 16.51
CA ILE A 26 -8.98 -12.60 16.94
C ILE A 26 -8.10 -11.42 16.53
N ALA A 27 -8.20 -10.99 15.27
CA ALA A 27 -7.51 -9.81 14.77
C ALA A 27 -7.81 -8.53 15.57
N ALA A 28 -9.09 -8.24 15.79
CA ALA A 28 -9.53 -7.07 16.55
C ALA A 28 -8.99 -7.05 17.99
N LEU A 29 -9.00 -8.21 18.67
CA LEU A 29 -8.45 -8.36 20.01
C LEU A 29 -6.93 -8.14 20.00
N MET A 30 -6.20 -8.83 19.11
CA MET A 30 -4.75 -8.71 19.01
C MET A 30 -4.28 -7.29 18.67
N GLY A 31 -5.05 -6.53 17.88
CA GLY A 31 -4.77 -5.13 17.61
C GLY A 31 -4.80 -4.25 18.87
N ASN A 32 -5.71 -4.53 19.79
CA ASN A 32 -5.76 -3.86 21.09
C ASN A 32 -4.60 -4.28 21.98
N LEU A 33 -4.35 -5.59 22.13
CA LEU A 33 -3.25 -6.11 22.94
C LEU A 33 -1.88 -5.64 22.45
N SER A 34 -1.70 -5.48 21.13
CA SER A 34 -0.46 -4.91 20.58
C SER A 34 -0.27 -3.44 20.94
N ALA A 35 -1.35 -2.67 21.08
CA ALA A 35 -1.27 -1.29 21.53
C ALA A 35 -0.98 -1.20 23.02
N GLU A 36 -1.41 -2.19 23.81
CA GLU A 36 -1.18 -2.25 25.26
C GLU A 36 0.24 -2.72 25.60
N SER A 37 0.72 -3.81 25.02
CA SER A 37 1.97 -4.47 25.44
C SER A 37 2.89 -4.91 24.32
N GLY A 38 2.55 -4.64 23.06
CA GLY A 38 3.26 -5.23 21.92
C GLY A 38 3.16 -6.76 21.86
N LEU A 39 2.16 -7.35 22.52
CA LEU A 39 1.98 -8.80 22.72
C LEU A 39 3.07 -9.46 23.58
N ASP A 40 3.72 -8.68 24.44
CA ASP A 40 4.62 -9.21 25.46
C ASP A 40 3.84 -9.50 26.76
N PRO A 41 3.79 -10.75 27.24
CA PRO A 41 3.11 -11.09 28.49
C PRO A 41 3.86 -10.58 29.73
N LYS A 42 5.12 -10.17 29.63
CA LYS A 42 5.91 -9.68 30.77
C LYS A 42 5.95 -8.16 30.89
N ASN A 43 5.33 -7.46 29.94
CA ASN A 43 5.43 -6.01 29.89
C ASN A 43 4.81 -5.34 31.12
N LEU A 44 5.66 -4.68 31.90
CA LEU A 44 5.31 -3.73 32.93
C LEU A 44 5.19 -2.35 32.25
N GLN A 45 4.12 -1.63 32.54
CA GLN A 45 3.92 -0.30 31.99
C GLN A 45 5.16 0.59 32.18
N ASN A 46 5.72 1.16 31.11
CA ASN A 46 6.98 1.92 31.13
C ASN A 46 7.01 3.07 32.16
N SER A 47 5.86 3.70 32.44
CA SER A 47 5.75 4.74 33.47
C SER A 47 5.93 4.19 34.89
N CYS A 48 5.65 2.90 35.10
CA CYS A 48 5.77 2.19 36.36
C CYS A 48 7.14 1.53 36.54
N GLU A 49 7.84 1.13 35.47
CA GLU A 49 9.23 0.64 35.56
C GLU A 49 10.12 1.62 36.31
N LYS A 50 10.05 2.91 35.94
CA LYS A 50 10.81 3.99 36.59
C LYS A 50 10.39 4.24 38.03
N ARG A 51 9.09 4.13 38.33
CA ARG A 51 8.53 4.38 39.67
C ARG A 51 8.84 3.23 40.63
N LEU A 52 8.81 2.00 40.15
CA LEU A 52 9.00 0.79 40.94
C LEU A 52 10.45 0.31 40.92
N ASN A 53 11.29 0.88 40.05
CA ASN A 53 12.69 0.54 39.86
C ASN A 53 12.90 -0.95 39.52
N TYR A 54 12.11 -1.44 38.57
CA TYR A 54 12.21 -2.79 38.03
C TYR A 54 12.14 -2.75 36.50
N THR A 55 12.89 -3.63 35.85
CA THR A 55 12.60 -4.06 34.48
C THR A 55 11.42 -5.04 34.43
N ASP A 56 10.79 -5.19 33.27
CA ASP A 56 9.78 -6.23 32.97
C ASP A 56 10.11 -7.61 33.56
N ALA A 57 11.35 -8.07 33.34
CA ALA A 57 11.80 -9.39 33.75
C ALA A 57 12.02 -9.49 35.28
N GLU A 58 12.61 -8.47 35.90
CA GLU A 58 12.87 -8.45 37.34
C GLU A 58 11.57 -8.33 38.13
N TYR A 59 10.64 -7.49 37.67
CA TYR A 59 9.32 -7.37 38.29
C TYR A 59 8.58 -8.71 38.25
N THR A 60 8.55 -9.35 37.07
CA THR A 60 7.92 -10.68 36.89
C THR A 60 8.53 -11.70 37.86
N ALA A 61 9.87 -11.79 37.91
CA ALA A 61 10.56 -12.71 38.79
C ALA A 61 10.28 -12.44 40.28
N ALA A 62 10.25 -11.15 40.67
CA ALA A 62 10.00 -10.74 42.03
C ALA A 62 8.57 -11.06 42.50
N VAL A 63 7.57 -10.94 41.62
CA VAL A 63 6.20 -11.35 41.93
C VAL A 63 6.09 -12.88 42.02
N ASP A 64 6.69 -13.60 41.07
CA ASP A 64 6.64 -15.07 41.02
C ASP A 64 7.30 -15.71 42.25
N ASN A 65 8.46 -15.20 42.66
CA ASN A 65 9.19 -15.70 43.83
C ASN A 65 8.66 -15.13 45.17
N GLY A 66 7.69 -14.21 45.12
CA GLY A 66 7.03 -13.64 46.31
C GLY A 66 7.84 -12.57 47.05
N THR A 67 8.96 -12.10 46.49
CA THR A 67 9.72 -10.97 47.04
C THR A 67 9.02 -9.64 46.82
N TYR A 68 8.23 -9.51 45.74
CA TYR A 68 7.32 -8.39 45.51
C TYR A 68 5.87 -8.77 45.84
N LYS A 69 5.32 -8.21 46.91
CA LYS A 69 4.00 -8.57 47.45
C LYS A 69 2.87 -7.64 47.02
N ASN A 70 3.19 -6.50 46.42
CA ASN A 70 2.21 -5.44 46.14
C ASN A 70 1.61 -5.48 44.72
N PHE A 71 1.73 -6.61 44.01
CA PHE A 71 1.26 -6.76 42.63
C PHE A 71 -0.17 -6.24 42.42
N THR A 72 -1.07 -6.54 43.36
CA THR A 72 -2.49 -6.16 43.27
C THR A 72 -2.73 -4.65 43.35
N TYR A 73 -1.95 -3.91 44.15
CA TYR A 73 -2.26 -2.53 44.54
C TYR A 73 -1.20 -1.51 44.12
N ASP A 74 -0.18 -1.92 43.37
CA ASP A 74 0.87 -1.04 42.90
C ASP A 74 0.43 -0.04 41.83
N GLY A 75 -0.76 -0.23 41.25
CA GLY A 75 -1.32 0.61 40.19
C GLY A 75 -0.59 0.51 38.85
N ALA A 76 0.24 -0.51 38.66
CA ALA A 76 0.95 -0.72 37.40
C ALA A 76 0.17 -1.64 36.46
N GLY A 77 0.06 -1.25 35.19
CA GLY A 77 -0.39 -2.14 34.12
C GLY A 77 0.63 -3.26 33.90
N TYR A 78 0.15 -4.50 33.75
CA TYR A 78 1.00 -5.66 33.54
C TYR A 78 0.42 -6.64 32.52
N GLY A 79 1.27 -7.17 31.64
CA GLY A 79 0.94 -8.24 30.70
C GLY A 79 0.14 -7.80 29.48
N LEU A 80 -0.48 -8.78 28.80
CA LEU A 80 -1.10 -8.62 27.48
C LEU A 80 -2.13 -7.48 27.39
N PRO A 81 -3.18 -7.42 28.24
CA PRO A 81 -4.15 -6.33 28.23
C PRO A 81 -3.81 -5.23 29.25
N GLN A 82 -2.55 -5.15 29.71
CA GLN A 82 -2.12 -4.21 30.77
C GLN A 82 -3.06 -4.23 31.99
N PHE A 83 -3.15 -5.36 32.69
CA PHE A 83 -3.96 -5.52 33.90
C PHE A 83 -3.62 -4.44 34.93
N THR A 84 -4.51 -3.47 35.12
CA THR A 84 -4.24 -2.27 35.95
C THR A 84 -5.17 -2.17 37.15
N PHE A 85 -6.45 -2.58 37.01
CA PHE A 85 -7.41 -2.51 38.12
C PHE A 85 -7.09 -3.54 39.20
N PRO A 86 -7.12 -3.18 40.50
CA PRO A 86 -6.75 -4.09 41.59
C PRO A 86 -7.53 -5.41 41.60
N SER A 87 -8.85 -5.36 41.41
CA SER A 87 -9.70 -6.56 41.33
C SER A 87 -9.27 -7.50 40.20
N ARG A 88 -8.91 -6.93 39.05
CA ARG A 88 -8.45 -7.65 37.86
C ARG A 88 -7.07 -8.28 38.08
N LYS A 89 -6.13 -7.52 38.67
CA LYS A 89 -4.79 -8.03 39.03
C LYS A 89 -4.89 -9.12 40.09
N GLU A 90 -5.75 -8.97 41.10
CA GLU A 90 -5.94 -9.99 42.13
C GLU A 90 -6.50 -11.30 41.55
N ALA A 91 -7.53 -11.20 40.71
CA ALA A 91 -8.12 -12.35 40.03
C ALA A 91 -7.08 -13.08 39.16
N PHE A 92 -6.31 -12.32 38.37
CA PHE A 92 -5.23 -12.86 37.54
C PHE A 92 -4.13 -13.52 38.39
N TYR A 93 -3.68 -12.86 39.46
CA TYR A 93 -2.65 -13.39 40.35
C TYR A 93 -3.09 -14.71 40.99
N LYS A 94 -4.32 -14.78 41.50
CA LYS A 94 -4.90 -16.02 42.05
C LYS A 94 -4.96 -17.12 41.00
N TYR A 95 -5.36 -16.78 39.77
CA TYR A 95 -5.41 -17.73 38.65
C TYR A 95 -4.02 -18.32 38.36
N ALA A 96 -3.00 -17.47 38.20
CA ALA A 96 -1.63 -17.91 37.94
C ALA A 96 -1.06 -18.78 39.08
N LYS A 97 -1.28 -18.38 40.34
CA LYS A 97 -0.85 -19.14 41.52
C LYS A 97 -1.54 -20.51 41.60
N ALA A 98 -2.85 -20.57 41.33
CA ALA A 98 -3.59 -21.83 41.31
C ALA A 98 -3.11 -22.77 40.19
N ALA A 99 -2.73 -22.22 39.04
CA ALA A 99 -2.13 -22.98 37.94
C ALA A 99 -0.67 -23.40 38.21
N GLY A 100 -0.01 -22.87 39.26
CA GLY A 100 1.41 -23.08 39.53
C GLY A 100 2.31 -22.49 38.43
N LYS A 101 1.88 -21.40 37.80
CA LYS A 101 2.55 -20.76 36.65
C LYS A 101 3.02 -19.35 36.98
N SER A 102 4.00 -18.89 36.20
CA SER A 102 4.48 -17.51 36.26
C SER A 102 3.37 -16.55 35.84
N ILE A 103 3.32 -15.36 36.46
CA ILE A 103 2.45 -14.28 35.97
C ILE A 103 2.86 -13.80 34.57
N GLY A 104 4.10 -14.06 34.13
CA GLY A 104 4.58 -13.76 32.78
C GLY A 104 4.38 -14.88 31.76
N ASP A 105 3.67 -15.97 32.12
CA ASP A 105 3.37 -17.09 31.21
C ASP A 105 2.25 -16.71 30.23
N LEU A 106 2.55 -16.80 28.93
CA LEU A 106 1.64 -16.44 27.85
C LEU A 106 0.35 -17.29 27.86
N GLU A 107 0.45 -18.61 28.02
CA GLU A 107 -0.71 -19.51 28.01
C GLU A 107 -1.61 -19.21 29.20
N THR A 108 -1.00 -18.94 30.36
CA THR A 108 -1.72 -18.60 31.60
C THR A 108 -2.52 -17.31 31.46
N GLN A 109 -1.93 -16.25 30.87
CA GLN A 109 -2.66 -15.01 30.61
C GLN A 109 -3.80 -15.20 29.62
N LEU A 110 -3.57 -15.94 28.53
CA LEU A 110 -4.60 -16.19 27.52
C LEU A 110 -5.80 -16.97 28.06
N LEU A 111 -5.55 -18.01 28.87
CA LEU A 111 -6.60 -18.78 29.53
C LEU A 111 -7.40 -17.90 30.50
N PHE A 112 -6.73 -17.10 31.33
CA PHE A 112 -7.39 -16.17 32.24
C PHE A 112 -8.25 -15.15 31.49
N MET A 113 -7.74 -14.55 30.39
CA MET A 113 -8.50 -13.61 29.56
C MET A 113 -9.79 -14.24 29.02
N VAL A 114 -9.76 -15.50 28.59
CA VAL A 114 -10.96 -16.21 28.13
C VAL A 114 -11.96 -16.41 29.27
N GLU A 115 -11.49 -16.82 30.46
CA GLU A 115 -12.34 -16.99 31.64
C GLU A 115 -13.00 -15.65 32.05
N GLU A 116 -12.19 -14.60 32.13
CA GLU A 116 -12.62 -13.25 32.44
C GLU A 116 -13.64 -12.74 31.42
N MET A 117 -13.38 -12.89 30.13
CA MET A 117 -14.32 -12.45 29.09
C MET A 117 -15.64 -13.22 29.13
N LYS A 118 -15.62 -14.53 29.40
CA LYS A 118 -16.83 -15.35 29.55
C LYS A 118 -17.66 -14.92 30.76
N LYS A 119 -17.02 -14.48 31.84
CA LYS A 119 -17.68 -14.13 33.09
C LYS A 119 -18.14 -12.68 33.12
N ASP A 120 -17.22 -11.74 32.91
CA ASP A 120 -17.38 -10.33 33.21
C ASP A 120 -17.55 -9.47 31.95
N PHE A 121 -17.06 -9.94 30.78
CA PHE A 121 -17.16 -9.21 29.51
C PHE A 121 -17.93 -9.96 28.42
N LYS A 122 -19.07 -10.57 28.78
CA LYS A 122 -19.88 -11.45 27.91
C LYS A 122 -20.18 -10.86 26.53
N SER A 123 -20.45 -9.55 26.46
CA SER A 123 -20.72 -8.86 25.19
C SER A 123 -19.49 -8.80 24.27
N VAL A 124 -18.31 -8.63 24.84
CA VAL A 124 -17.03 -8.67 24.11
C VAL A 124 -16.74 -10.10 23.67
N TYR A 125 -16.85 -11.07 24.58
CA TYR A 125 -16.68 -12.49 24.26
C TYR A 125 -17.54 -12.92 23.07
N SER A 126 -18.84 -12.62 23.13
CA SER A 126 -19.79 -12.98 22.06
C SER A 126 -19.42 -12.33 20.73
N ALA A 127 -19.12 -11.02 20.74
CA ALA A 127 -18.72 -10.30 19.54
C ALA A 127 -17.45 -10.86 18.91
N LEU A 128 -16.45 -11.24 19.71
CA LEU A 128 -15.20 -11.84 19.21
C LEU A 128 -15.45 -13.20 18.52
N LYS A 129 -16.42 -13.99 18.98
CA LYS A 129 -16.76 -15.27 18.33
C LYS A 129 -17.50 -15.11 17.01
N THR A 130 -18.29 -14.05 16.84
CA THR A 130 -19.19 -13.88 15.68
C THR A 130 -18.81 -12.73 14.74
N ALA A 131 -17.69 -12.05 14.99
CA ALA A 131 -17.29 -10.88 14.21
C ALA A 131 -17.09 -11.19 12.72
N SER A 132 -17.51 -10.23 11.89
CA SER A 132 -17.29 -10.22 10.44
C SER A 132 -16.50 -8.99 9.95
N ASP A 133 -16.12 -8.10 10.86
CA ASP A 133 -15.38 -6.87 10.59
C ASP A 133 -14.39 -6.56 11.72
N VAL A 134 -13.13 -6.28 11.37
CA VAL A 134 -12.05 -6.01 12.33
C VAL A 134 -12.29 -4.68 13.03
N LYS A 135 -12.69 -3.64 12.30
CA LYS A 135 -12.78 -2.28 12.86
C LYS A 135 -13.88 -2.19 13.92
N THR A 136 -15.09 -2.61 13.59
CA THR A 136 -16.26 -2.55 14.49
C THR A 136 -16.00 -3.34 15.77
N THR A 137 -15.38 -4.51 15.64
CA THR A 137 -15.05 -5.36 16.78
C THR A 137 -13.91 -4.78 17.62
N SER A 138 -12.89 -4.18 16.99
CA SER A 138 -11.79 -3.52 17.68
C SER A 138 -12.27 -2.32 18.50
N ASP A 139 -13.19 -1.52 17.94
CA ASP A 139 -13.82 -0.40 18.64
C ASP A 139 -14.62 -0.88 19.88
N LEU A 140 -15.23 -2.07 19.80
CA LEU A 140 -15.95 -2.67 20.93
C LEU A 140 -15.00 -3.15 22.03
N VAL A 141 -13.92 -3.86 21.67
CA VAL A 141 -12.87 -4.32 22.60
C VAL A 141 -12.27 -3.11 23.32
N LEU A 142 -11.90 -2.06 22.57
CA LEU A 142 -11.37 -0.83 23.13
C LEU A 142 -12.30 -0.23 24.18
N LYS A 143 -13.59 -0.09 23.86
CA LYS A 143 -14.55 0.59 24.75
C LYS A 143 -14.92 -0.23 25.99
N LYS A 144 -15.01 -1.55 25.84
CA LYS A 144 -15.63 -2.41 26.86
C LYS A 144 -14.67 -3.32 27.60
N TYR A 145 -13.51 -3.61 27.04
CA TYR A 145 -12.52 -4.51 27.65
C TYR A 145 -11.28 -3.75 28.13
N GLU A 146 -10.69 -2.93 27.27
CA GLU A 146 -9.50 -2.13 27.64
C GLU A 146 -9.87 -0.84 28.37
N ALA A 147 -10.91 -0.16 27.88
CA ALA A 147 -11.43 1.11 28.40
C ALA A 147 -10.33 2.14 28.77
N PRO A 148 -9.37 2.44 27.85
CA PRO A 148 -8.35 3.44 28.14
C PRO A 148 -8.98 4.83 28.28
N LYS A 149 -8.22 5.76 28.89
CA LYS A 149 -8.66 7.16 29.06
C LYS A 149 -8.95 7.85 27.72
N ASP A 150 -8.11 7.59 26.70
CA ASP A 150 -8.31 8.11 25.35
C ASP A 150 -9.02 7.07 24.47
N GLN A 151 -10.28 7.36 24.13
CA GLN A 151 -11.11 6.55 23.23
C GLN A 151 -11.50 7.34 21.98
N SER A 152 -10.65 8.28 21.56
CA SER A 152 -10.86 9.07 20.35
C SER A 152 -10.88 8.20 19.09
N ASP A 153 -11.43 8.76 18.01
CA ASP A 153 -11.47 8.05 16.72
C ASP A 153 -10.09 7.85 16.11
N ALA A 154 -9.10 8.63 16.52
CA ALA A 154 -7.70 8.39 16.18
C ALA A 154 -7.19 7.09 16.81
N VAL A 155 -7.41 6.90 18.13
CA VAL A 155 -6.99 5.67 18.83
C VAL A 155 -7.75 4.45 18.30
N LYS A 156 -9.07 4.56 18.12
CA LYS A 156 -9.89 3.50 17.52
C LYS A 156 -9.37 3.05 16.16
N ARG A 157 -9.12 4.00 15.25
CA ARG A 157 -8.53 3.72 13.93
C ARG A 157 -7.17 3.04 14.07
N LYS A 158 -6.29 3.54 14.93
CA LYS A 158 -4.95 2.98 15.10
C LYS A 158 -4.97 1.53 15.61
N ARG A 159 -5.85 1.22 16.57
CA ARG A 159 -6.00 -0.16 17.08
C ARG A 159 -6.67 -1.09 16.08
N ALA A 160 -7.60 -0.58 15.29
CA ALA A 160 -8.16 -1.32 14.15
C ALA A 160 -7.10 -1.59 13.06
N GLU A 161 -6.21 -0.64 12.77
CA GLU A 161 -5.07 -0.83 11.86
C GLU A 161 -4.16 -1.96 12.35
N TYR A 162 -3.75 -1.97 13.62
CA TYR A 162 -2.97 -3.08 14.19
C TYR A 162 -3.72 -4.40 14.10
N GLY A 163 -5.02 -4.41 14.37
CA GLY A 163 -5.83 -5.61 14.22
C GLY A 163 -5.84 -6.11 12.77
N GLN A 164 -5.96 -5.19 11.81
CA GLN A 164 -5.92 -5.52 10.39
C GLN A 164 -4.57 -6.12 9.98
N GLU A 165 -3.46 -5.66 10.55
CA GLU A 165 -2.14 -6.26 10.34
C GLU A 165 -2.10 -7.74 10.78
N TYR A 166 -2.71 -8.08 11.92
CA TYR A 166 -2.81 -9.47 12.38
C TYR A 166 -3.80 -10.31 11.58
N PHE A 167 -4.95 -9.73 11.19
CA PHE A 167 -5.88 -10.38 10.27
C PHE A 167 -5.19 -10.78 8.97
N ASN A 168 -4.47 -9.82 8.38
CA ASN A 168 -3.71 -10.02 7.15
C ASN A 168 -2.59 -11.05 7.32
N ARG A 169 -2.05 -11.19 8.53
CA ARG A 169 -0.98 -12.14 8.82
C ARG A 169 -1.46 -13.58 8.93
N PHE A 170 -2.66 -13.81 9.48
CA PHE A 170 -3.00 -15.13 10.03
C PHE A 170 -4.35 -15.72 9.59
N SER A 171 -5.25 -14.96 8.96
CA SER A 171 -6.59 -15.42 8.61
C SER A 171 -6.66 -16.56 7.57
N GLY A 172 -5.54 -17.01 7.01
CA GLY A 172 -5.52 -17.95 5.87
C GLY A 172 -6.04 -17.34 4.56
N ALA A 173 -6.82 -16.25 4.64
CA ALA A 173 -7.01 -15.23 3.61
C ALA A 173 -5.81 -14.25 3.52
N GLY A 174 -4.77 -14.52 4.30
CA GLY A 174 -3.53 -13.78 4.35
C GLY A 174 -2.33 -14.71 4.40
N GLU A 175 -1.62 -14.82 3.27
CA GLU A 175 -0.27 -15.37 3.26
C GLU A 175 0.74 -14.24 3.57
N LYS A 176 1.47 -14.44 4.67
CA LYS A 176 2.86 -14.04 4.94
C LYS A 176 3.21 -12.54 5.14
N LYS A 177 3.65 -12.30 6.38
CA LYS A 177 4.26 -11.10 6.97
C LYS A 177 5.60 -10.73 6.31
N GLY A 178 5.90 -9.43 6.23
CA GLY A 178 7.28 -8.95 6.00
C GLY A 178 7.66 -8.65 4.56
N GLU A 179 6.68 -8.36 3.73
CA GLU A 179 6.80 -7.59 2.49
C GLU A 179 5.51 -6.75 2.48
N ILE A 180 5.47 -5.57 1.88
CA ILE A 180 4.16 -4.94 1.64
C ILE A 180 3.42 -5.96 0.77
N ASN A 181 2.48 -6.74 1.33
CA ASN A 181 1.62 -7.60 0.53
C ASN A 181 0.61 -6.64 -0.10
N MET A 182 1.11 -5.83 -1.03
CA MET A 182 0.35 -5.18 -2.05
C MET A 182 -0.41 -6.32 -2.69
N SER A 183 -1.69 -6.48 -2.33
CA SER A 183 -2.56 -7.40 -3.06
C SER A 183 -2.30 -7.15 -4.53
N ILE A 184 -1.80 -8.14 -5.25
CA ILE A 184 -1.42 -7.94 -6.65
C ILE A 184 -2.69 -7.49 -7.35
N MET A 185 -2.72 -6.24 -7.78
CA MET A 185 -3.84 -5.65 -8.48
C MET A 185 -3.59 -5.80 -9.97
N VAL A 186 -4.67 -6.04 -10.69
CA VAL A 186 -4.70 -6.09 -12.14
C VAL A 186 -5.75 -5.11 -12.65
N GLY A 187 -5.45 -4.40 -13.73
CA GLY A 187 -6.40 -3.54 -14.44
C GLY A 187 -6.83 -4.18 -15.74
N SER A 188 -8.10 -4.02 -16.10
CA SER A 188 -8.67 -4.50 -17.37
C SER A 188 -10.05 -3.93 -17.64
N ALA A 189 -10.43 -3.92 -18.92
CA ALA A 189 -11.78 -3.70 -19.40
C ALA A 189 -12.56 -5.02 -19.44
N ARG A 190 -13.83 -5.09 -19.01
CA ARG A 190 -14.52 -6.38 -18.78
C ARG A 190 -15.86 -6.58 -19.45
N ILE A 191 -16.87 -5.80 -19.05
CA ILE A 191 -18.27 -5.93 -19.44
C ILE A 191 -18.93 -4.55 -19.31
N ASP A 192 -19.96 -4.30 -20.12
CA ASP A 192 -20.69 -3.04 -20.17
C ASP A 192 -21.52 -2.77 -18.89
N GLU A 193 -22.21 -1.65 -18.87
CA GLU A 193 -23.05 -1.21 -17.76
C GLU A 193 -24.22 -2.17 -17.45
N ARG A 194 -24.59 -3.03 -18.40
CA ARG A 194 -25.66 -4.04 -18.29
C ARG A 194 -25.13 -5.45 -18.08
N GLY A 195 -23.81 -5.64 -18.09
CA GLY A 195 -23.15 -6.93 -17.94
C GLY A 195 -23.00 -7.71 -19.24
N ASN A 196 -23.15 -7.06 -20.40
CA ASN A 196 -22.97 -7.63 -21.72
C ASN A 196 -21.59 -7.31 -22.29
N ALA A 197 -21.22 -8.01 -23.37
CA ALA A 197 -19.94 -7.81 -24.03
C ALA A 197 -19.95 -6.72 -25.13
N SER A 198 -21.12 -6.17 -25.47
CA SER A 198 -21.25 -5.20 -26.56
C SER A 198 -22.53 -4.38 -26.49
N GLY A 199 -22.50 -3.20 -27.11
CA GLY A 199 -23.66 -2.33 -27.31
C GLY A 199 -23.99 -1.43 -26.12
N GLY A 200 -23.06 -1.28 -25.18
CA GLY A 200 -23.13 -0.37 -24.04
C GLY A 200 -23.02 1.10 -24.46
N ALA A 201 -23.22 2.01 -23.51
CA ALA A 201 -23.07 3.44 -23.76
C ALA A 201 -21.59 3.87 -23.72
N ALA A 202 -21.21 4.81 -24.59
CA ALA A 202 -19.81 5.26 -24.66
C ALA A 202 -19.30 5.85 -23.33
N GLY A 203 -18.11 5.42 -22.90
CA GLY A 203 -17.48 5.78 -21.62
C GLY A 203 -17.91 4.87 -20.46
N ASP A 204 -17.20 4.92 -19.34
CA ASP A 204 -17.49 4.08 -18.18
C ASP A 204 -18.74 4.60 -17.43
N GLN A 205 -19.83 3.83 -17.44
CA GLN A 205 -21.05 4.20 -16.72
C GLN A 205 -21.06 3.70 -15.27
N LYS A 206 -20.06 2.90 -14.86
CA LYS A 206 -19.96 2.25 -13.55
C LYS A 206 -18.78 2.75 -12.70
N GLN A 207 -17.99 3.68 -13.21
CA GLN A 207 -16.88 4.26 -12.45
C GLN A 207 -17.40 4.94 -11.18
N THR A 208 -16.80 4.60 -10.03
CA THR A 208 -17.14 5.21 -8.74
C THR A 208 -16.00 6.03 -8.16
N SER A 209 -14.80 5.93 -8.74
CA SER A 209 -13.61 6.65 -8.31
C SER A 209 -12.73 7.14 -9.47
N ALA A 210 -12.18 8.34 -9.34
CA ALA A 210 -11.12 8.85 -10.21
C ALA A 210 -9.70 8.38 -9.76
N LYS A 211 -9.63 7.52 -8.73
CA LYS A 211 -8.37 6.96 -8.22
C LYS A 211 -8.59 5.55 -7.67
N ASN A 212 -7.85 4.60 -8.22
CA ASN A 212 -7.91 3.19 -7.84
C ASN A 212 -9.32 2.60 -7.96
N ASP A 213 -10.04 2.93 -9.05
CA ASP A 213 -11.40 2.43 -9.27
C ASP A 213 -11.49 0.91 -9.32
N LEU A 214 -12.51 0.35 -8.66
CA LEU A 214 -12.69 -1.10 -8.49
C LEU A 214 -14.02 -1.62 -9.07
N THR A 215 -14.84 -0.75 -9.64
CA THR A 215 -16.24 -1.07 -9.98
C THR A 215 -16.63 -0.74 -11.42
N GLY A 216 -15.83 0.07 -12.11
CA GLY A 216 -16.02 0.47 -13.49
C GLY A 216 -15.96 -0.68 -14.49
N GLU A 217 -16.47 -0.40 -15.68
CA GLU A 217 -16.34 -1.26 -16.86
C GLU A 217 -14.86 -1.47 -17.22
N VAL A 218 -14.05 -0.44 -16.99
CA VAL A 218 -12.59 -0.48 -17.00
C VAL A 218 -12.08 -0.20 -15.59
N SER A 219 -11.64 -1.24 -14.88
CA SER A 219 -11.35 -1.12 -13.45
C SER A 219 -10.25 -2.05 -12.97
N MET A 220 -9.74 -1.74 -11.78
CA MET A 220 -8.78 -2.58 -11.07
C MET A 220 -9.47 -3.61 -10.19
N GLN A 221 -8.79 -4.71 -9.94
CA GLN A 221 -9.19 -5.68 -8.91
C GLN A 221 -7.98 -6.47 -8.43
N LYS A 222 -8.18 -7.21 -7.34
CA LYS A 222 -7.20 -8.22 -6.93
C LYS A 222 -7.04 -9.26 -8.02
N MET A 223 -5.80 -9.62 -8.32
CA MET A 223 -5.44 -10.74 -9.18
C MET A 223 -6.13 -11.99 -8.67
N TYR A 224 -6.60 -12.81 -9.60
CA TYR A 224 -7.39 -14.00 -9.34
C TYR A 224 -6.91 -15.12 -10.26
N SER A 225 -7.18 -16.36 -9.86
CA SER A 225 -7.00 -17.52 -10.71
C SER A 225 -8.13 -17.59 -11.73
N HIS A 226 -7.79 -17.76 -13.01
CA HIS A 226 -8.77 -17.94 -14.08
C HIS A 226 -8.89 -19.42 -14.45
N SER A 227 -10.10 -19.92 -14.72
CA SER A 227 -10.34 -21.34 -15.06
C SER A 227 -9.55 -21.81 -16.29
N LYS A 228 -9.34 -20.91 -17.25
CA LYS A 228 -8.50 -21.12 -18.45
C LYS A 228 -6.98 -21.01 -18.20
N GLY A 229 -6.56 -20.72 -16.96
CA GLY A 229 -5.17 -20.43 -16.59
C GLY A 229 -4.62 -19.15 -17.23
N TRP A 230 -3.48 -18.67 -16.72
CA TRP A 230 -2.78 -17.49 -17.24
C TRP A 230 -1.47 -17.86 -17.93
N TYR A 231 -1.19 -17.22 -19.06
CA TYR A 231 0.16 -16.95 -19.54
C TYR A 231 0.61 -15.60 -19.02
N ILE A 232 1.87 -15.51 -18.59
CA ILE A 232 2.55 -14.26 -18.24
C ILE A 232 3.42 -13.86 -19.42
N LEU A 233 3.21 -12.64 -19.92
CA LEU A 233 4.11 -11.98 -20.85
C LEU A 233 4.77 -10.81 -20.14
N ARG A 234 6.06 -10.94 -19.91
CA ARG A 234 6.86 -9.98 -19.15
C ARG A 234 7.57 -9.02 -20.09
N PRO A 235 7.39 -7.70 -19.96
CA PRO A 235 8.20 -6.74 -20.70
C PRO A 235 9.67 -6.94 -20.37
N LYS A 236 10.56 -6.99 -21.37
CA LYS A 236 12.01 -7.09 -21.15
C LYS A 236 12.55 -5.88 -20.38
N SER A 237 12.02 -4.68 -20.67
CA SER A 237 12.40 -3.42 -20.01
C SER A 237 11.61 -3.17 -18.73
N ALA A 238 12.31 -2.92 -17.61
CA ALA A 238 11.67 -2.60 -16.33
C ALA A 238 10.97 -1.25 -16.38
N ALA A 239 11.52 -0.28 -17.13
CA ALA A 239 10.89 1.01 -17.34
C ALA A 239 9.59 0.89 -18.14
N HIS A 240 9.54 0.01 -19.14
CA HIS A 240 8.28 -0.25 -19.86
C HIS A 240 7.25 -0.91 -18.95
N ALA A 241 7.67 -1.86 -18.12
CA ALA A 241 6.79 -2.52 -17.16
C ALA A 241 6.14 -1.52 -16.18
N VAL A 242 6.93 -0.62 -15.58
CA VAL A 242 6.41 0.45 -14.70
C VAL A 242 5.42 1.35 -15.43
N LYS A 243 5.76 1.80 -16.65
CA LYS A 243 4.86 2.64 -17.46
C LYS A 243 3.55 1.94 -17.81
N MET A 244 3.61 0.65 -18.19
CA MET A 244 2.42 -0.13 -18.52
C MET A 244 1.49 -0.25 -17.31
N ALA A 245 2.05 -0.49 -16.13
CA ALA A 245 1.29 -0.53 -14.89
C ALA A 245 0.59 0.82 -14.60
N ASP A 246 1.30 1.94 -14.73
CA ASP A 246 0.75 3.27 -14.45
C ASP A 246 -0.29 3.71 -15.49
N LEU A 247 -0.04 3.43 -16.78
CA LEU A 247 -1.00 3.70 -17.85
C LEU A 247 -2.28 2.87 -17.69
N MET A 248 -2.17 1.59 -17.32
CA MET A 248 -3.36 0.79 -17.05
C MET A 248 -4.15 1.32 -15.83
N LYS A 249 -3.49 1.80 -14.76
CA LYS A 249 -4.20 2.49 -13.66
C LYS A 249 -4.91 3.74 -14.15
N ALA A 250 -4.25 4.53 -15.00
CA ALA A 250 -4.81 5.75 -15.55
C ALA A 250 -6.05 5.45 -16.40
N ALA A 251 -6.00 4.41 -17.24
CA ALA A 251 -7.14 3.94 -18.02
C ALA A 251 -8.32 3.54 -17.12
N CYS A 252 -8.06 2.74 -16.08
CA CYS A 252 -9.08 2.31 -15.13
C CYS A 252 -9.71 3.47 -14.33
N ASN A 253 -8.99 4.59 -14.20
CA ASN A 253 -9.47 5.78 -13.50
C ASN A 253 -10.04 6.84 -14.46
N ASN A 254 -10.20 6.52 -15.75
CA ASN A 254 -10.72 7.45 -16.75
C ASN A 254 -12.18 7.12 -17.08
N ALA A 255 -13.12 7.93 -16.57
CA ALA A 255 -14.56 7.79 -16.84
C ALA A 255 -14.91 7.81 -18.34
N ASN A 256 -14.03 8.29 -19.21
CA ASN A 256 -14.29 8.38 -20.64
C ASN A 256 -14.02 7.08 -21.41
N ILE A 257 -13.56 6.01 -20.76
CA ILE A 257 -13.26 4.73 -21.42
C ILE A 257 -14.23 3.65 -20.92
N GLY A 258 -15.17 3.23 -21.75
CA GLY A 258 -16.12 2.14 -21.47
C GLY A 258 -15.71 0.80 -22.10
N TYR A 259 -16.57 -0.21 -21.94
CA TYR A 259 -16.41 -1.53 -22.56
C TYR A 259 -17.44 -1.84 -23.66
N ASP A 260 -16.95 -2.08 -24.89
CA ASP A 260 -17.74 -2.60 -26.01
C ASP A 260 -16.84 -3.29 -27.06
N GLN A 261 -17.06 -4.58 -27.30
CA GLN A 261 -16.34 -5.33 -28.33
C GLN A 261 -16.60 -4.83 -29.76
N GLY A 262 -17.78 -4.26 -30.04
CA GLY A 262 -18.12 -3.70 -31.35
C GLY A 262 -17.35 -2.42 -31.67
N ASN A 263 -17.01 -1.64 -30.64
CA ASN A 263 -16.33 -0.35 -30.75
C ASN A 263 -14.91 -0.37 -30.15
N ARG A 264 -14.35 -1.56 -29.97
CA ARG A 264 -13.11 -1.82 -29.22
C ARG A 264 -11.89 -0.96 -29.59
N LEU A 265 -11.79 -0.42 -30.80
CA LEU A 265 -10.63 0.36 -31.23
C LEU A 265 -10.70 1.85 -30.84
N GLY A 266 -11.79 2.29 -30.21
CA GLY A 266 -11.95 3.67 -29.79
C GLY A 266 -10.81 4.17 -28.90
N VAL A 267 -10.38 3.38 -27.91
CA VAL A 267 -9.23 3.72 -27.06
C VAL A 267 -7.92 3.85 -27.84
N VAL A 268 -7.74 3.10 -28.93
CA VAL A 268 -6.52 3.15 -29.77
C VAL A 268 -6.46 4.43 -30.60
N GLN A 269 -7.63 4.96 -30.97
CA GLN A 269 -7.76 6.21 -31.71
C GLN A 269 -7.55 7.44 -30.81
N HIS A 270 -8.05 7.39 -29.58
CA HIS A 270 -8.10 8.55 -28.68
C HIS A 270 -7.05 8.53 -27.56
N GLY A 271 -6.43 7.40 -27.30
CA GLY A 271 -5.46 7.20 -26.22
C GLY A 271 -6.11 7.01 -24.85
N ILE A 272 -5.29 6.61 -23.89
CA ILE A 272 -5.70 6.24 -22.52
C ILE A 272 -6.12 7.46 -21.68
N MET A 273 -5.53 8.63 -21.98
CA MET A 273 -5.84 9.90 -21.30
C MET A 273 -6.91 10.71 -22.05
N THR A 274 -7.71 10.05 -22.88
CA THR A 274 -8.76 10.70 -23.68
C THR A 274 -9.76 11.46 -22.81
N ALA A 275 -10.16 12.64 -23.28
CA ALA A 275 -11.31 13.41 -22.78
C ALA A 275 -12.59 13.15 -23.61
N VAL A 276 -12.49 12.32 -24.66
CA VAL A 276 -13.60 11.91 -25.52
C VAL A 276 -14.08 10.55 -25.04
N LYS A 277 -15.39 10.46 -24.77
CA LYS A 277 -16.06 9.18 -24.46
C LYS A 277 -15.82 8.19 -25.58
N THR A 278 -15.25 7.04 -25.23
CA THR A 278 -14.80 6.03 -26.17
C THR A 278 -14.88 4.66 -25.54
N GLU A 279 -14.72 3.65 -26.38
CA GLU A 279 -14.88 2.25 -26.01
C GLU A 279 -13.60 1.45 -26.22
N CYS A 280 -13.49 0.36 -25.46
CA CYS A 280 -12.44 -0.63 -25.62
C CYS A 280 -12.94 -2.05 -25.37
N ASP A 281 -12.12 -3.04 -25.69
CA ASP A 281 -12.20 -4.35 -25.06
C ASP A 281 -10.90 -4.63 -24.30
N CYS A 282 -10.84 -5.77 -23.60
CA CYS A 282 -9.67 -6.13 -22.80
C CYS A 282 -8.37 -6.12 -23.62
N SER A 283 -8.42 -6.64 -24.86
CA SER A 283 -7.25 -6.76 -25.72
C SER A 283 -6.83 -5.44 -26.39
N SER A 284 -7.78 -4.60 -26.81
CA SER A 284 -7.46 -3.29 -27.40
C SER A 284 -6.96 -2.31 -26.35
N LEU A 285 -7.44 -2.42 -25.10
CA LEU A 285 -6.89 -1.66 -23.99
C LEU A 285 -5.44 -2.05 -23.71
N VAL A 286 -5.12 -3.35 -23.66
CA VAL A 286 -3.73 -3.82 -23.51
C VAL A 286 -2.87 -3.33 -24.67
N ARG A 287 -3.36 -3.41 -25.91
CA ARG A 287 -2.65 -2.88 -27.09
C ARG A 287 -2.27 -1.42 -26.90
N GLU A 288 -3.23 -0.58 -26.51
CA GLU A 288 -2.95 0.86 -26.36
C GLU A 288 -1.99 1.12 -25.20
N VAL A 289 -2.11 0.40 -24.08
CA VAL A 289 -1.15 0.51 -22.97
C VAL A 289 0.27 0.17 -23.42
N VAL A 290 0.45 -0.90 -24.20
CA VAL A 290 1.76 -1.28 -24.74
C VAL A 290 2.27 -0.23 -25.72
N LYS A 291 1.41 0.27 -26.61
CA LYS A 291 1.76 1.30 -27.61
C LYS A 291 2.23 2.59 -26.93
N GLU A 292 1.49 3.11 -25.96
CA GLU A 292 1.85 4.33 -25.23
C GLU A 292 3.08 4.14 -24.32
N ALA A 293 3.22 2.98 -23.67
CA ALA A 293 4.35 2.71 -22.78
C ALA A 293 5.70 2.61 -23.52
N THR A 294 5.67 2.04 -24.72
CA THR A 294 6.87 1.62 -25.46
C THR A 294 7.14 2.42 -26.73
N GLY A 295 6.14 3.15 -27.24
CA GLY A 295 6.19 3.84 -28.53
C GLY A 295 6.08 2.91 -29.74
N LYS A 296 5.84 1.60 -29.54
CA LYS A 296 5.70 0.60 -30.60
C LYS A 296 4.34 -0.07 -30.50
N ASP A 297 3.54 0.02 -31.56
CA ASP A 297 2.26 -0.67 -31.65
C ASP A 297 2.49 -2.19 -31.85
N PRO A 298 1.99 -3.06 -30.97
CA PRO A 298 2.06 -4.51 -31.14
C PRO A 298 1.16 -5.05 -32.27
N GLY A 299 0.36 -4.20 -32.90
CA GLY A 299 -0.61 -4.58 -33.92
C GLY A 299 -1.96 -4.98 -33.34
N ASN A 300 -2.95 -5.15 -34.21
CA ASN A 300 -4.29 -5.52 -33.77
C ASN A 300 -4.36 -7.02 -33.41
N PHE A 301 -4.81 -7.32 -32.20
CA PHE A 301 -4.97 -8.68 -31.71
C PHE A 301 -6.23 -8.84 -30.86
N THR A 302 -6.55 -10.11 -30.55
CA THR A 302 -7.56 -10.54 -29.58
C THR A 302 -6.88 -11.44 -28.54
N THR A 303 -7.57 -11.79 -27.46
CA THR A 303 -7.04 -12.72 -26.45
C THR A 303 -6.66 -14.11 -27.00
N ALA A 304 -7.09 -14.47 -28.22
CA ALA A 304 -6.70 -15.73 -28.88
C ALA A 304 -5.26 -15.71 -29.42
N ASN A 305 -4.77 -14.56 -29.90
CA ASN A 305 -3.46 -14.43 -30.53
C ASN A 305 -2.53 -13.41 -29.85
N GLU A 306 -3.01 -12.70 -28.83
CA GLU A 306 -2.29 -11.68 -28.09
C GLU A 306 -0.89 -12.10 -27.65
N ALA A 307 -0.72 -13.29 -27.09
CA ALA A 307 0.60 -13.75 -26.64
C ALA A 307 1.62 -13.78 -27.79
N ALA A 308 1.23 -14.32 -28.95
CA ALA A 308 2.08 -14.37 -30.12
C ALA A 308 2.37 -12.98 -30.69
N SER A 309 1.35 -12.10 -30.72
CA SER A 309 1.50 -10.71 -31.17
C SER A 309 2.48 -9.92 -30.29
N LEU A 310 2.39 -10.05 -28.97
CA LEU A 310 3.29 -9.39 -28.03
C LEU A 310 4.71 -9.97 -28.10
N GLU A 311 4.88 -11.29 -28.22
CA GLU A 311 6.19 -11.92 -28.43
C GLU A 311 6.87 -11.42 -29.72
N ALA A 312 6.10 -11.32 -30.82
CA ALA A 312 6.60 -10.85 -32.12
C ALA A 312 7.12 -9.41 -32.11
N THR A 313 6.70 -8.58 -31.14
CA THR A 313 7.27 -7.22 -31.00
C THR A 313 8.74 -7.21 -30.62
N GLY A 314 9.24 -8.30 -30.03
CA GLY A 314 10.56 -8.37 -29.41
C GLY A 314 10.67 -7.66 -28.06
N LEU A 315 9.60 -6.99 -27.58
CA LEU A 315 9.58 -6.23 -26.33
C LEU A 315 9.31 -7.09 -25.09
N PHE A 316 8.77 -8.29 -25.28
CA PHE A 316 8.40 -9.21 -24.21
C PHE A 316 9.30 -10.45 -24.20
N GLU A 317 9.53 -11.01 -23.02
CA GLU A 317 10.05 -12.36 -22.85
C GLU A 317 9.07 -13.39 -23.43
N SER A 318 9.56 -14.60 -23.71
CA SER A 318 8.69 -15.72 -24.07
C SER A 318 7.64 -15.97 -22.99
N LYS A 319 6.41 -16.27 -23.41
CA LYS A 319 5.29 -16.52 -22.52
C LYS A 319 5.61 -17.69 -21.60
N ARG A 320 5.19 -17.55 -20.34
CA ARG A 320 5.33 -18.59 -19.31
C ARG A 320 3.98 -18.87 -18.67
N SER A 321 3.73 -20.12 -18.29
CA SER A 321 2.50 -20.44 -17.56
C SER A 321 2.58 -19.88 -16.14
N TYR A 322 1.52 -19.23 -15.67
CA TYR A 322 1.36 -18.95 -14.24
C TYR A 322 0.90 -20.23 -13.52
N VAL A 323 1.57 -20.56 -12.42
CA VAL A 323 1.27 -21.70 -11.55
C VAL A 323 0.89 -21.21 -10.15
N SER A 324 1.74 -20.39 -9.55
CA SER A 324 1.52 -19.72 -8.26
C SER A 324 2.47 -18.52 -8.13
N GLN A 325 2.26 -17.63 -7.15
CA GLN A 325 3.22 -16.55 -6.89
C GLN A 325 4.59 -17.07 -6.43
N SER A 326 4.64 -18.22 -5.74
CA SER A 326 5.89 -18.83 -5.28
C SER A 326 6.68 -19.49 -6.41
N ALA A 327 6.02 -20.11 -7.38
CA ALA A 327 6.68 -20.79 -8.50
C ALA A 327 6.94 -19.85 -9.68
N THR A 328 5.99 -18.95 -9.96
CA THR A 328 5.99 -18.07 -11.12
C THR A 328 5.48 -16.69 -10.70
N PRO A 329 6.28 -15.91 -9.95
CA PRO A 329 5.86 -14.60 -9.48
C PRO A 329 5.52 -13.68 -10.65
N VAL A 330 4.45 -12.92 -10.52
CA VAL A 330 4.09 -11.84 -11.43
C VAL A 330 4.59 -10.51 -10.87
N TYR A 331 4.91 -9.56 -11.74
CA TYR A 331 5.39 -8.22 -11.37
C TYR A 331 4.59 -7.13 -12.06
N ASP A 332 4.67 -5.93 -11.52
CA ASP A 332 4.08 -4.73 -12.11
C ASP A 332 4.47 -4.62 -13.60
N GLY A 333 3.47 -4.45 -14.46
CA GLY A 333 3.61 -4.37 -15.91
C GLY A 333 3.55 -5.71 -16.66
N ASP A 334 3.52 -6.85 -15.95
CA ASP A 334 3.26 -8.14 -16.61
C ASP A 334 1.87 -8.15 -17.23
N VAL A 335 1.77 -8.62 -18.49
CA VAL A 335 0.50 -8.90 -19.14
C VAL A 335 0.12 -10.34 -18.82
N LEU A 336 -1.07 -10.54 -18.27
CA LEU A 336 -1.63 -11.88 -18.04
C LEU A 336 -2.75 -12.11 -19.04
N VAL A 337 -2.56 -13.07 -19.94
CA VAL A 337 -3.57 -13.46 -20.94
C VAL A 337 -3.99 -14.90 -20.72
N THR A 338 -5.28 -15.21 -20.86
CA THR A 338 -5.76 -16.57 -20.68
C THR A 338 -5.15 -17.52 -21.70
N LYS A 339 -4.88 -18.78 -21.31
CA LYS A 339 -4.19 -19.74 -22.21
C LYS A 339 -4.99 -20.07 -23.48
N THR A 340 -6.30 -19.92 -23.41
CA THR A 340 -7.23 -19.96 -24.54
C THR A 340 -8.02 -18.66 -24.58
N LYS A 341 -8.66 -18.33 -25.72
CA LYS A 341 -9.46 -17.09 -25.88
C LYS A 341 -10.38 -16.86 -24.68
N GLY A 342 -10.25 -15.71 -24.03
CA GLY A 342 -10.94 -15.46 -22.76
C GLY A 342 -10.77 -14.01 -22.30
N HIS A 343 -9.70 -13.73 -21.58
CA HIS A 343 -9.48 -12.43 -20.94
C HIS A 343 -8.00 -12.06 -20.94
N THR A 344 -7.71 -10.76 -20.84
CA THR A 344 -6.37 -10.26 -20.61
C THR A 344 -6.39 -9.12 -19.59
N VAL A 345 -5.33 -9.04 -18.78
CA VAL A 345 -5.17 -8.03 -17.73
C VAL A 345 -3.70 -7.59 -17.65
N ILE A 346 -3.45 -6.39 -17.12
CA ILE A 346 -2.09 -5.94 -16.78
C ILE A 346 -1.96 -5.84 -15.26
N VAL A 347 -0.87 -6.37 -14.72
CA VAL A 347 -0.52 -6.21 -13.30
C VAL A 347 -0.17 -4.75 -13.05
N VAL A 348 -0.94 -4.06 -12.21
CA VAL A 348 -0.76 -2.62 -11.95
C VAL A 348 -0.02 -2.33 -10.66
N SER A 349 -0.08 -3.22 -9.67
CA SER A 349 0.62 -3.03 -8.40
C SER A 349 0.66 -4.31 -7.58
N GLY A 350 1.80 -4.73 -7.07
CA GLY A 350 1.87 -5.97 -6.28
C GLY A 350 3.30 -6.40 -5.97
N ASN A 351 4.12 -6.45 -7.01
CA ASN A 351 5.53 -6.82 -6.91
C ASN A 351 6.32 -5.89 -7.84
N ALA A 352 7.11 -4.99 -7.26
CA ALA A 352 7.91 -4.06 -8.05
C ALA A 352 9.02 -4.80 -8.83
N ARG A 353 9.17 -4.48 -10.11
CA ARG A 353 10.25 -5.01 -10.94
C ARG A 353 11.56 -4.27 -10.60
N LYS A 354 12.45 -4.91 -9.83
CA LYS A 354 13.80 -4.38 -9.62
C LYS A 354 14.54 -4.35 -10.96
N ALA A 355 15.24 -3.25 -11.24
CA ALA A 355 16.14 -3.19 -12.39
C ALA A 355 17.19 -4.31 -12.25
N ALA A 356 17.35 -5.13 -13.29
CA ALA A 356 18.42 -6.12 -13.32
C ALA A 356 19.77 -5.40 -13.24
N SER A 357 20.65 -5.84 -12.34
CA SER A 357 22.04 -5.37 -12.26
C SER A 357 22.77 -5.85 -13.51
N GLY A 358 22.73 -5.05 -14.57
CA GLY A 358 23.32 -5.42 -15.84
C GLY A 358 22.87 -4.49 -16.95
N SER A 359 23.30 -3.24 -16.87
CA SER A 359 23.53 -2.32 -17.99
C SER A 359 23.51 -0.88 -17.46
N SER A 360 24.68 -0.26 -17.48
CA SER A 360 24.88 1.16 -17.23
C SER A 360 23.96 2.01 -18.12
N SER A 361 22.98 2.67 -17.52
CA SER A 361 22.39 3.88 -18.10
C SER A 361 21.90 4.81 -16.99
N ALA A 362 22.20 6.10 -17.21
CA ALA A 362 22.18 7.20 -16.25
C ALA A 362 20.83 7.44 -15.54
N PRO A 363 20.82 8.12 -14.38
CA PRO A 363 19.62 8.27 -13.56
C PRO A 363 18.57 9.15 -14.27
N VAL A 364 17.32 8.68 -14.29
CA VAL A 364 16.16 9.47 -14.72
C VAL A 364 15.42 9.94 -13.45
N PRO A 365 14.99 11.20 -13.35
CA PRO A 365 14.65 11.85 -12.08
C PRO A 365 13.21 11.56 -11.66
N SER A 366 13.05 11.26 -10.37
CA SER A 366 11.81 11.16 -9.62
C SER A 366 11.15 12.54 -9.49
N VAL A 367 9.86 12.64 -9.79
CA VAL A 367 9.07 13.86 -9.57
C VAL A 367 8.73 13.98 -8.08
N SER A 368 9.22 15.03 -7.42
CA SER A 368 8.90 15.31 -6.01
C SER A 368 7.62 16.14 -5.87
N THR A 369 6.73 15.75 -4.94
CA THR A 369 5.50 16.46 -4.55
C THR A 369 5.76 17.58 -3.53
N ALA A 370 6.97 18.12 -3.45
CA ALA A 370 7.34 19.14 -2.48
C ALA A 370 6.62 20.48 -2.75
N LYS A 371 6.15 21.14 -1.69
CA LYS A 371 5.54 22.47 -1.77
C LYS A 371 6.56 23.49 -2.30
N ILE A 372 6.17 24.21 -3.35
CA ILE A 372 7.02 25.22 -4.01
C ILE A 372 7.10 26.48 -3.15
N GLU A 373 8.31 26.95 -2.88
CA GLU A 373 8.58 28.21 -2.17
C GLU A 373 8.24 29.42 -3.06
N SER A 374 7.91 30.55 -2.43
CA SER A 374 7.71 31.81 -3.15
C SER A 374 9.05 32.50 -3.45
N ALA A 375 9.16 33.16 -4.60
CA ALA A 375 10.30 34.00 -4.92
C ALA A 375 10.35 35.23 -4.00
N LYS A 376 11.55 35.65 -3.59
CA LYS A 376 11.76 36.74 -2.63
C LYS A 376 12.13 38.08 -3.28
N GLY A 377 12.35 38.11 -4.59
CA GLY A 377 12.75 39.31 -5.34
C GLY A 377 12.22 39.30 -6.77
N PHE A 378 12.19 40.48 -7.37
CA PHE A 378 11.77 40.72 -8.75
C PHE A 378 12.75 41.67 -9.45
N ASP A 379 13.18 41.29 -10.64
CA ASP A 379 14.06 42.06 -11.50
C ASP A 379 13.65 41.82 -12.95
N LYS A 380 13.03 42.84 -13.57
CA LYS A 380 12.47 42.76 -14.92
C LYS A 380 13.52 42.42 -15.97
N THR A 381 14.80 42.74 -15.72
CA THR A 381 15.89 42.42 -16.65
C THR A 381 16.16 40.91 -16.74
N LEU A 382 15.71 40.13 -15.76
CA LEU A 382 15.79 38.67 -15.74
C LEU A 382 14.60 37.99 -16.44
N ALA A 383 13.56 38.74 -16.80
CA ALA A 383 12.44 38.16 -17.55
C ALA A 383 12.89 37.75 -18.95
N GLY A 384 12.45 36.57 -19.40
CA GLY A 384 12.78 36.06 -20.73
C GLY A 384 12.74 34.54 -20.82
N THR A 385 13.07 34.06 -22.01
CA THR A 385 13.24 32.64 -22.29
C THR A 385 14.72 32.28 -22.09
N TYR A 386 14.96 31.14 -21.47
CA TYR A 386 16.30 30.61 -21.21
C TYR A 386 16.38 29.17 -21.73
N LYS A 387 17.61 28.72 -21.98
CA LYS A 387 17.92 27.33 -22.27
C LYS A 387 18.98 26.78 -21.32
N THR A 388 18.79 25.54 -20.89
CA THR A 388 19.78 24.84 -20.07
C THR A 388 21.01 24.47 -20.89
N ILE A 389 22.18 24.60 -20.27
CA ILE A 389 23.48 24.15 -20.79
C ILE A 389 23.89 22.94 -19.93
N GLY A 390 23.75 21.75 -20.48
CA GLY A 390 23.80 20.50 -19.73
C GLY A 390 22.53 20.23 -18.92
N SER A 391 22.54 19.14 -18.15
CA SER A 391 21.41 18.77 -17.28
C SER A 391 21.37 19.67 -16.04
N LEU A 392 20.20 20.27 -15.76
CA LEU A 392 20.01 21.17 -14.64
C LEU A 392 18.77 20.79 -13.82
N TYR A 393 18.91 20.71 -12.50
CA TYR A 393 17.78 20.44 -11.60
C TYR A 393 16.88 21.66 -11.43
N LEU A 394 15.58 21.46 -11.61
CA LEU A 394 14.53 22.36 -11.13
C LEU A 394 14.13 21.93 -9.72
N ARG A 395 14.08 22.88 -8.78
CA ARG A 395 13.90 22.61 -7.35
C ARG A 395 12.69 23.32 -6.77
N ALA A 396 12.16 22.81 -5.65
CA ALA A 396 11.02 23.39 -4.96
C ALA A 396 11.34 24.74 -4.29
N GLY A 397 12.62 25.04 -4.06
CA GLY A 397 13.09 26.28 -3.44
C GLY A 397 14.46 26.70 -3.98
N ALA A 398 14.91 27.89 -3.62
CA ALA A 398 16.22 28.40 -4.02
C ALA A 398 17.36 27.74 -3.21
N GLY A 399 18.35 27.19 -3.90
CA GLY A 399 19.52 26.54 -3.30
C GLY A 399 19.62 25.05 -3.62
N LYS A 400 20.85 24.51 -3.59
CA LYS A 400 21.12 23.10 -3.93
C LYS A 400 20.57 22.11 -2.90
N GLY A 401 20.35 22.52 -1.66
CA GLY A 401 19.77 21.67 -0.61
C GLY A 401 18.24 21.53 -0.67
N LYS A 402 17.58 22.16 -1.65
CA LYS A 402 16.11 22.14 -1.77
C LYS A 402 15.63 20.93 -2.59
N PRO A 403 14.43 20.38 -2.29
CA PRO A 403 13.87 19.22 -2.98
C PRO A 403 13.89 19.37 -4.50
N GLU A 404 14.26 18.30 -5.20
CA GLU A 404 14.34 18.25 -6.66
C GLU A 404 12.98 17.91 -7.25
N LEU A 405 12.46 18.74 -8.15
CA LEU A 405 11.18 18.51 -8.82
C LEU A 405 11.36 17.70 -10.09
N VAL A 406 12.36 18.08 -10.90
CA VAL A 406 12.67 17.44 -12.18
C VAL A 406 14.07 17.84 -12.63
N VAL A 407 14.78 16.96 -13.33
CA VAL A 407 15.99 17.36 -14.08
C VAL A 407 15.55 17.80 -15.46
N MET A 408 15.95 19.01 -15.82
CA MET A 408 15.81 19.60 -17.13
C MET A 408 17.01 19.14 -17.98
N PRO A 409 16.82 18.33 -19.04
CA PRO A 409 17.90 17.93 -19.93
C PRO A 409 18.59 19.14 -20.58
N ASN A 410 19.74 18.94 -21.21
CA ASN A 410 20.39 19.97 -22.03
C ASN A 410 19.41 20.55 -23.07
N ASN A 411 19.51 21.84 -23.37
CA ASN A 411 18.69 22.55 -24.36
C ASN A 411 17.18 22.61 -24.00
N THR A 412 16.82 22.41 -22.72
CA THR A 412 15.44 22.57 -22.23
C THR A 412 15.08 24.04 -22.17
N THR A 413 13.93 24.39 -22.74
CA THR A 413 13.40 25.76 -22.70
C THR A 413 12.71 26.03 -21.37
N VAL A 414 13.12 27.09 -20.68
CA VAL A 414 12.50 27.55 -19.44
C VAL A 414 12.13 29.02 -19.56
N ARG A 415 11.05 29.45 -18.90
CA ARG A 415 10.59 30.83 -18.91
C ARG A 415 10.65 31.45 -17.52
N ASN A 416 11.33 32.57 -17.39
CA ASN A 416 11.35 33.38 -16.18
C ASN A 416 10.56 34.68 -16.41
N TYR A 417 9.76 35.07 -15.43
CA TYR A 417 8.97 36.31 -15.49
C TYR A 417 9.60 37.47 -14.71
N GLY A 418 10.89 37.36 -14.33
CA GLY A 418 11.63 38.36 -13.55
C GLY A 418 11.78 38.00 -12.06
N TYR A 419 11.11 36.94 -11.59
CA TYR A 419 11.15 36.52 -10.19
C TYR A 419 12.39 35.69 -9.86
N TYR A 420 13.03 35.99 -8.73
CA TYR A 420 14.21 35.27 -8.24
C TYR A 420 14.30 35.26 -6.71
N THR A 421 15.20 34.43 -6.18
CA THR A 421 15.64 34.48 -4.78
C THR A 421 17.17 34.42 -4.75
N LEU A 422 17.81 35.30 -3.98
CA LEU A 422 19.28 35.32 -3.83
C LEU A 422 19.70 34.32 -2.74
N VAL A 423 20.63 33.43 -3.07
CA VAL A 423 21.26 32.50 -2.11
C VAL A 423 22.75 32.53 -2.37
N ASP A 424 23.54 32.88 -1.35
CA ASP A 424 25.01 32.93 -1.40
C ASP A 424 25.55 33.70 -2.61
N GLY A 425 24.99 34.90 -2.86
CA GLY A 425 25.37 35.77 -3.98
C GLY A 425 24.92 35.30 -5.37
N THR A 426 24.29 34.13 -5.49
CA THR A 426 23.77 33.59 -6.75
C THR A 426 22.27 33.79 -6.83
N LYS A 427 21.76 34.37 -7.94
CA LYS A 427 20.32 34.45 -8.19
C LYS A 427 19.80 33.07 -8.60
N TRP A 428 18.72 32.63 -7.96
CA TRP A 428 17.95 31.45 -8.37
C TRP A 428 16.66 31.92 -9.01
N LEU A 429 16.48 31.62 -10.29
CA LEU A 429 15.35 32.08 -11.08
C LEU A 429 14.14 31.21 -10.80
N TYR A 430 12.98 31.83 -10.58
CA TYR A 430 11.70 31.14 -10.48
C TYR A 430 11.11 30.96 -11.88
N VAL A 431 11.16 29.74 -12.39
CA VAL A 431 10.92 29.45 -13.81
C VAL A 431 9.83 28.41 -14.00
N GLN A 432 9.21 28.46 -15.17
CA GLN A 432 8.26 27.48 -15.65
C GLN A 432 8.84 26.75 -16.87
N THR A 433 8.68 25.44 -16.94
CA THR A 433 9.09 24.62 -18.09
C THR A 433 8.18 23.43 -18.26
N THR A 434 8.04 22.94 -19.49
CA THR A 434 7.27 21.74 -19.80
C THR A 434 8.24 20.63 -20.20
N ILE A 435 8.25 19.56 -19.41
CA ILE A 435 9.10 18.39 -19.65
C ILE A 435 8.19 17.18 -19.72
N LYS A 436 8.22 16.46 -20.84
CA LYS A 436 7.36 15.28 -21.09
C LYS A 436 5.88 15.58 -20.83
N SER A 437 5.40 16.69 -21.39
CA SER A 437 4.00 17.15 -21.30
C SER A 437 3.50 17.52 -19.89
N VAL A 438 4.40 17.62 -18.91
CA VAL A 438 4.09 18.12 -17.56
C VAL A 438 4.74 19.49 -17.39
N THR A 439 3.95 20.47 -16.99
CA THR A 439 4.44 21.82 -16.68
C THR A 439 4.87 21.89 -15.22
N TYR A 440 6.14 22.22 -15.01
CA TYR A 440 6.75 22.41 -13.71
C TYR A 440 7.01 23.89 -13.47
N THR A 441 6.80 24.32 -12.23
CA THR A 441 7.21 25.64 -11.74
C THR A 441 8.13 25.45 -10.54
N GLY A 442 9.31 26.07 -10.55
CA GLY A 442 10.29 25.92 -9.47
C GLY A 442 11.52 26.80 -9.69
N PHE A 443 12.58 26.55 -8.92
CA PHE A 443 13.82 27.33 -8.95
C PHE A 443 14.96 26.59 -9.67
N CYS A 444 15.72 27.32 -10.47
CA CYS A 444 17.00 26.86 -11.00
C CYS A 444 18.07 27.97 -10.88
N SER A 445 19.35 27.60 -10.85
CA SER A 445 20.43 28.57 -10.70
C SER A 445 20.58 29.44 -11.97
N SER A 446 20.76 30.75 -11.80
CA SER A 446 21.05 31.68 -12.91
C SER A 446 22.50 31.61 -13.42
N ASN A 447 23.28 30.65 -12.94
CA ASN A 447 24.69 30.53 -13.31
C ASN A 447 24.81 30.22 -14.82
N THR A 448 25.53 31.09 -15.53
CA THR A 448 25.68 31.04 -16.99
C THR A 448 26.38 29.79 -17.51
N LYS A 449 27.05 29.04 -16.62
CA LYS A 449 27.59 27.70 -16.95
C LYS A 449 26.50 26.65 -17.19
N TYR A 450 25.29 26.86 -16.65
CA TYR A 450 24.20 25.88 -16.68
C TYR A 450 22.92 26.41 -17.31
N LEU A 451 22.78 27.74 -17.45
CA LEU A 451 21.56 28.36 -17.96
C LEU A 451 21.90 29.63 -18.74
N ALA A 452 21.51 29.69 -20.00
CA ALA A 452 21.73 30.84 -20.88
C ALA A 452 20.42 31.51 -21.28
N LYS A 453 20.38 32.84 -21.20
CA LYS A 453 19.26 33.64 -21.71
C LYS A 453 19.26 33.59 -23.24
N GLN A 454 18.08 33.50 -23.85
CA GLN A 454 17.89 33.50 -25.31
C GLN A 454 17.56 34.90 -25.81
#